data_AF-A0ABC8ETD1-F1
#
_entry.id   AF-A0ABC8ETD1-F1
#
_cell.length_a   1.000
_cell.length_b   1.000
_cell.length_c   1.000
_cell.angle_alpha   90.00
_cell.angle_beta   90.00
_cell.angle_gamma   90.00
#
_symmetry.space_group_name_H-M   'P 1'
#
loop_
_entity.id
_entity.type
_entity.pdbx_description
1 polymer ?
#
loop_
_entity_poly.entity_id
_entity_poly.type
_entity_poly.pdbx_seq_one_letter_code
_entity_poly.pdbx_strand_id
1 'polypeptide(L)'
;MEKIIIDNLYKIFGPNPEKAMSMLEQGLSKAEIMDKIRHGIGIANVSFEVTEGEILVVMGLSGSGKSTLVRCINRLIEPTSGRVVVNGEDVTRLTTKDLRIFRQKHFGMVFQNFALFPHRTVLRNVEYGLEIQGIDQRQRKDASMKALEQVGLKGWEDSLPEQLSGGMQQRVGLARALALDADIMLMDEAFSALDPLIRRDMQDELLELQNAVEKTIVFISHDLDEAIKLGDRIVLMKDGIIVQEGTAEEILTNPANEYVAKFVEDVDMSKILSAESVMKKSETIAYYSTDGPKAALRKMKKAGISKIFILKDKKLTGIVTAEGAAAAIQQGDRTLENILDTRIQCISPDTPAADLFPLLVSSKHPLAVVNDRKRLLGVIIKGTLLAALADSSKGVEKNRGKEAA
;
A
#
# COMPACT_ATOMS: atom_id res chain seq x y z
N MET A 1 15.68 -7.52 1.32
CA MET A 1 16.12 -8.68 0.52
C MET A 1 14.90 -9.17 -0.23
N GLU A 2 15.04 -9.56 -1.49
CA GLU A 2 13.92 -10.02 -2.31
C GLU A 2 13.45 -11.40 -1.83
N LYS A 3 12.19 -11.49 -1.39
CA LYS A 3 11.57 -12.74 -0.90
C LYS A 3 10.98 -13.55 -2.05
N ILE A 4 10.34 -12.87 -3.01
CA ILE A 4 9.75 -13.44 -4.22
C ILE A 4 10.26 -12.62 -5.41
N ILE A 5 10.71 -13.28 -6.47
CA ILE A 5 11.10 -12.65 -7.73
C ILE A 5 10.30 -13.32 -8.84
N ILE A 6 9.60 -12.52 -9.64
CA ILE A 6 8.84 -12.96 -10.79
C ILE A 6 9.50 -12.34 -12.02
N ASP A 7 9.89 -13.17 -12.97
CA ASP A 7 10.69 -12.77 -14.12
C ASP A 7 10.07 -13.27 -15.42
N ASN A 8 9.68 -12.32 -16.27
CA ASN A 8 9.05 -12.52 -17.58
C ASN A 8 7.94 -13.59 -17.57
N LEU A 9 7.05 -13.56 -16.58
CA LEU A 9 6.06 -14.61 -16.37
C LEU A 9 4.92 -14.52 -17.39
N TYR A 10 4.61 -15.64 -18.03
CA TYR A 10 3.46 -15.80 -18.91
C TYR A 10 2.55 -16.92 -18.43
N LYS A 11 1.24 -16.71 -18.57
CA LYS A 11 0.26 -17.77 -18.49
C LYS A 11 -0.80 -17.60 -19.56
N ILE A 12 -0.82 -18.57 -20.47
CA ILE A 12 -1.75 -18.64 -21.58
C ILE A 12 -2.56 -19.94 -21.46
N PHE A 13 -3.87 -19.83 -21.63
CA PHE A 13 -4.82 -20.93 -21.64
C PHE A 13 -5.23 -21.24 -23.08
N GLY A 14 -5.24 -22.51 -23.45
CA GLY A 14 -5.61 -22.96 -24.79
C GLY A 14 -4.57 -23.89 -25.43
N PRO A 15 -4.88 -24.46 -26.60
CA PRO A 15 -4.00 -25.40 -27.30
C PRO A 15 -2.90 -24.69 -28.12
N ASN A 16 -1.62 -24.93 -27.80
CA ASN A 16 -0.42 -24.28 -28.38
C ASN A 16 -0.18 -22.84 -27.87
N PRO A 17 0.07 -22.68 -26.55
CA PRO A 17 0.26 -21.37 -25.95
C PRO A 17 1.47 -20.60 -26.49
N GLU A 18 2.47 -21.27 -27.07
CA GLU A 18 3.66 -20.65 -27.67
C GLU A 18 3.29 -19.75 -28.86
N LYS A 19 2.29 -20.15 -29.66
CA LYS A 19 1.82 -19.33 -30.79
C LYS A 19 1.16 -18.05 -30.31
N ALA A 20 0.35 -18.13 -29.26
CA ALA A 20 -0.28 -16.97 -28.64
C ALA A 20 0.76 -16.02 -28.01
N MET A 21 1.82 -16.57 -27.43
CA MET A 21 2.94 -15.78 -26.89
C MET A 21 3.64 -14.97 -27.99
N SER A 22 3.96 -15.60 -29.12
CA SER A 22 4.54 -14.89 -30.26
C SER A 22 3.62 -13.80 -30.82
N MET A 23 2.30 -14.03 -30.81
CA MET A 23 1.32 -13.00 -31.19
C MET A 23 1.30 -11.82 -30.21
N LEU A 24 1.42 -12.06 -28.90
CA LEU A 24 1.56 -10.99 -27.90
C LEU A 24 2.83 -10.17 -28.12
N GLU A 25 3.96 -10.82 -28.39
CA GLU A 25 5.24 -10.17 -28.69
C GLU A 25 5.18 -9.31 -29.97
N GLN A 26 4.32 -9.69 -30.93
CA GLN A 26 4.02 -8.91 -32.13
C GLN A 26 3.04 -7.75 -31.89
N GLY A 27 2.59 -7.56 -30.65
CA GLY A 27 1.72 -6.45 -30.25
C GLY A 27 0.23 -6.69 -30.41
N LEU A 28 -0.21 -7.93 -30.67
CA LEU A 28 -1.64 -8.24 -30.73
C LEU A 28 -2.25 -8.19 -29.32
N SER A 29 -3.47 -7.67 -29.24
CA SER A 29 -4.24 -7.60 -28.00
C SER A 29 -4.80 -8.96 -27.58
N LYS A 30 -5.12 -9.09 -26.30
CA LYS A 30 -5.82 -10.25 -25.72
C LYS A 30 -7.13 -10.58 -26.45
N ALA A 31 -7.89 -9.56 -26.87
CA ALA A 31 -9.13 -9.74 -27.61
C ALA A 31 -8.88 -10.34 -29.01
N GLU A 32 -7.90 -9.79 -29.75
CA GLU A 32 -7.57 -10.31 -31.08
C GLU A 32 -7.06 -11.75 -31.04
N ILE A 33 -6.30 -12.11 -30.01
CA ILE A 33 -5.80 -13.49 -29.82
C ILE A 33 -6.96 -14.43 -29.49
N MET A 34 -7.88 -14.01 -28.63
CA MET A 34 -9.10 -14.77 -28.34
C MET A 34 -9.93 -14.99 -29.61
N ASP A 35 -10.10 -13.98 -30.46
CA ASP A 35 -10.90 -14.11 -31.67
C ASP A 35 -10.22 -14.96 -32.76
N LYS A 36 -8.90 -14.81 -32.94
CA LYS A 36 -8.15 -15.52 -34.00
C LYS A 36 -7.88 -16.97 -33.68
N ILE A 37 -7.49 -17.28 -32.44
CA ILE A 37 -7.00 -18.61 -32.05
C ILE A 37 -7.66 -19.16 -30.78
N ARG A 38 -8.65 -18.48 -30.19
CA ARG A 38 -9.40 -18.95 -29.01
C ARG A 38 -8.51 -19.24 -27.79
N HIS A 39 -7.47 -18.44 -27.60
CA HIS A 39 -6.59 -18.54 -26.44
C HIS A 39 -6.92 -17.46 -25.39
N GLY A 40 -7.01 -17.88 -24.13
CA GLY A 40 -7.17 -16.96 -23.00
C GLY A 40 -5.82 -16.49 -22.48
N ILE A 41 -5.60 -15.18 -22.44
CA ILE A 41 -4.40 -14.61 -21.82
C ILE A 41 -4.67 -14.33 -20.35
N GLY A 42 -4.00 -15.08 -19.48
CA GLY A 42 -4.05 -14.89 -18.03
C GLY A 42 -3.00 -13.91 -17.54
N ILE A 43 -1.75 -14.11 -17.96
CA ILE A 43 -0.59 -13.28 -17.61
C ILE A 43 0.26 -13.11 -18.87
N ALA A 44 0.74 -11.90 -19.14
CA ALA A 44 1.61 -11.58 -20.25
C ALA A 44 2.81 -10.75 -19.77
N ASN A 45 4.01 -11.34 -19.83
CA ASN A 45 5.28 -10.67 -19.51
C ASN A 45 5.33 -9.94 -18.15
N VAL A 46 4.83 -10.56 -17.10
CA VAL A 46 4.83 -9.92 -15.77
C VAL A 46 6.16 -10.13 -15.08
N SER A 47 6.79 -9.05 -14.64
CA SER A 47 8.02 -9.07 -13.86
C SER A 47 7.94 -8.07 -12.71
N PHE A 48 8.19 -8.52 -11.49
CA PHE A 48 8.31 -7.69 -10.29
C PHE A 48 8.88 -8.53 -9.14
N GLU A 49 9.25 -7.86 -8.06
CA GLU A 49 9.84 -8.47 -6.87
C GLU A 49 8.96 -8.19 -5.66
N VAL A 50 9.01 -9.04 -4.63
CA VAL A 50 8.34 -8.84 -3.34
C VAL A 50 9.42 -8.81 -2.26
N THR A 51 9.47 -7.76 -1.46
CA THR A 51 10.43 -7.63 -0.36
C THR A 51 9.97 -8.44 0.85
N GLU A 52 10.92 -8.96 1.64
CA GLU A 52 10.60 -9.61 2.90
C GLU A 52 9.87 -8.65 3.87
N GLY A 53 8.76 -9.12 4.45
CA GLY A 53 7.97 -8.40 5.44
C GLY A 53 7.02 -7.36 4.88
N GLU A 54 6.96 -7.18 3.56
CA GLU A 54 6.02 -6.24 2.94
C GLU A 54 4.65 -6.88 2.69
N ILE A 55 3.62 -6.05 2.69
CA ILE A 55 2.30 -6.35 2.12
C ILE A 55 2.26 -5.78 0.70
N LEU A 56 2.42 -6.65 -0.29
CA LEU A 56 2.22 -6.31 -1.70
C LEU A 56 0.76 -6.55 -2.08
N VAL A 57 0.06 -5.51 -2.51
CA VAL A 57 -1.31 -5.63 -3.01
C VAL A 57 -1.34 -5.70 -4.53
N VAL A 58 -1.84 -6.81 -5.07
CA VAL A 58 -2.10 -6.96 -6.50
C VAL A 58 -3.53 -6.57 -6.80
N MET A 59 -3.70 -5.50 -7.57
CA MET A 59 -4.96 -4.85 -7.87
C MET A 59 -5.38 -4.98 -9.33
N GLY A 60 -6.67 -4.75 -9.60
CA GLY A 60 -7.22 -4.67 -10.94
C GLY A 60 -8.64 -5.24 -11.03
N LEU A 61 -9.30 -5.00 -12.16
CA LEU A 61 -10.66 -5.48 -12.39
C LEU A 61 -10.74 -7.02 -12.49
N SER A 62 -11.96 -7.56 -12.44
CA SER A 62 -12.19 -8.97 -12.72
C SER A 62 -11.63 -9.35 -14.10
N GLY A 63 -10.96 -10.49 -14.20
CA GLY A 63 -10.34 -10.96 -15.45
C GLY A 63 -9.00 -10.33 -15.82
N SER A 64 -8.41 -9.46 -14.97
CA SER A 64 -7.10 -8.85 -15.22
C SER A 64 -5.89 -9.76 -15.01
N GLY A 65 -6.08 -10.96 -14.45
CA GLY A 65 -5.01 -11.95 -14.27
C GLY A 65 -4.52 -12.15 -12.83
N LYS A 66 -4.99 -11.37 -11.85
CA LYS A 66 -4.52 -11.38 -10.44
C LYS A 66 -4.50 -12.76 -9.79
N SER A 67 -5.64 -13.45 -9.75
CA SER A 67 -5.73 -14.80 -9.17
C SER A 67 -4.91 -15.84 -9.96
N THR A 68 -4.70 -15.61 -11.26
CA THR A 68 -3.82 -16.45 -12.07
C THR A 68 -2.36 -16.24 -11.65
N LEU A 69 -1.95 -15.00 -11.40
CA LEU A 69 -0.61 -14.63 -10.94
C LEU A 69 -0.29 -15.28 -9.61
N VAL A 70 -1.12 -15.11 -8.58
CA VAL A 70 -0.87 -15.73 -7.27
C VAL A 70 -0.85 -17.25 -7.33
N ARG A 71 -1.71 -17.85 -8.18
CA ARG A 71 -1.69 -19.30 -8.41
C ARG A 71 -0.45 -19.76 -9.19
N CYS A 72 0.16 -18.91 -10.01
CA CYS A 72 1.46 -19.19 -10.63
C CYS A 72 2.61 -19.06 -9.62
N ILE A 73 2.55 -18.11 -8.68
CA ILE A 73 3.53 -17.99 -7.58
C ILE A 73 3.55 -19.28 -6.75
N ASN A 74 2.36 -19.76 -6.34
CA ASN A 74 2.21 -21.04 -5.63
C ASN A 74 2.36 -22.26 -6.55
N ARG A 75 2.50 -22.05 -7.87
CA ARG A 75 2.50 -23.09 -8.92
C ARG A 75 1.34 -24.10 -8.79
N LEU A 76 0.17 -23.62 -8.38
CA LEU A 76 -1.11 -24.33 -8.55
C LEU A 76 -1.57 -24.31 -10.01
N ILE A 77 -1.17 -23.28 -10.74
CA ILE A 77 -1.27 -23.17 -12.18
C ILE A 77 0.15 -23.15 -12.73
N GLU A 78 0.45 -24.07 -13.66
CA GLU A 78 1.76 -24.09 -14.33
C GLU A 78 1.90 -22.86 -15.24
N PRO A 79 2.93 -22.02 -15.06
CA PRO A 79 3.26 -20.97 -16.00
C PRO A 79 3.53 -21.53 -17.40
N THR A 80 3.23 -20.74 -18.42
CA THR A 80 3.61 -21.07 -19.80
C THR A 80 5.09 -20.81 -20.05
N SER A 81 5.62 -19.72 -19.51
CA SER A 81 7.03 -19.33 -19.57
C SER A 81 7.34 -18.36 -18.43
N GLY A 82 8.63 -18.03 -18.28
CA GLY A 82 9.16 -17.21 -17.21
C GLY A 82 9.54 -18.01 -15.98
N ARG A 83 9.90 -17.28 -14.93
CA ARG A 83 10.46 -17.83 -13.69
C ARG A 83 9.78 -17.22 -12.47
N VAL A 84 9.63 -18.04 -11.43
CA VAL A 84 9.24 -17.63 -10.08
C VAL A 84 10.30 -18.14 -9.12
N VAL A 85 10.98 -17.22 -8.45
CA VAL A 85 12.00 -17.52 -7.43
C VAL A 85 11.45 -17.13 -6.08
N VAL A 86 11.55 -18.02 -5.09
CA VAL A 86 11.09 -17.76 -3.73
C VAL A 86 12.17 -18.22 -2.77
N ASN A 87 12.61 -17.35 -1.86
CA ASN A 87 13.75 -17.59 -0.97
C ASN A 87 15.01 -18.05 -1.73
N GLY A 88 15.24 -17.50 -2.92
CA GLY A 88 16.36 -17.86 -3.82
C GLY A 88 16.17 -19.17 -4.60
N GLU A 89 15.11 -19.94 -4.38
CA GLU A 89 14.83 -21.19 -5.06
C GLU A 89 13.84 -21.01 -6.22
N ASP A 90 14.16 -21.60 -7.39
CA ASP A 90 13.29 -21.53 -8.57
C ASP A 90 12.13 -22.53 -8.48
N VAL A 91 10.95 -22.03 -8.12
CA VAL A 91 9.73 -22.82 -7.92
C VAL A 91 9.27 -23.48 -9.23
N THR A 92 9.55 -22.88 -10.39
CA THR A 92 9.13 -23.40 -11.70
C THR A 92 9.89 -24.65 -12.12
N ARG A 93 11.08 -24.87 -11.55
CA ARG A 93 11.96 -26.02 -11.86
C ARG A 93 11.81 -27.17 -10.88
N LEU A 94 11.06 -26.99 -9.79
CA LEU A 94 10.87 -28.05 -8.80
C LEU A 94 10.14 -29.26 -9.38
N THR A 95 10.50 -30.45 -8.92
CA THR A 95 9.71 -31.64 -9.19
C THR A 95 8.37 -31.56 -8.44
N THR A 96 7.38 -32.35 -8.83
CA THR A 96 6.08 -32.38 -8.13
C THR A 96 6.21 -32.72 -6.64
N LYS A 97 7.19 -33.55 -6.28
CA LYS A 97 7.47 -33.93 -4.89
C LYS A 97 8.07 -32.76 -4.12
N ASP A 98 9.11 -32.13 -4.68
CA ASP A 98 9.80 -31.02 -4.03
C ASP A 98 8.90 -29.80 -3.93
N LEU A 99 8.10 -29.52 -4.97
CA LEU A 99 7.08 -28.47 -4.94
C LEU A 99 6.05 -28.69 -3.83
N ARG A 100 5.69 -29.93 -3.51
CA ARG A 100 4.77 -30.21 -2.40
C ARG A 100 5.40 -29.85 -1.05
N ILE A 101 6.65 -30.27 -0.83
CA ILE A 101 7.39 -29.96 0.40
C ILE A 101 7.62 -28.45 0.52
N PHE A 102 8.00 -27.81 -0.59
CA PHE A 102 8.21 -26.37 -0.67
C PHE A 102 6.94 -25.61 -0.24
N ARG A 103 5.79 -25.94 -0.83
CA ARG A 103 4.51 -25.30 -0.48
C ARG A 103 4.12 -25.49 0.98
N GLN A 104 4.33 -26.69 1.52
CA GLN A 104 4.03 -26.98 2.92
C GLN A 104 4.83 -26.08 3.86
N LYS A 105 6.08 -25.77 3.52
CA LYS A 105 6.98 -24.99 4.38
C LYS A 105 6.84 -23.48 4.19
N HIS A 106 6.63 -23.03 2.95
CA HIS A 106 6.83 -21.63 2.59
C HIS A 106 5.55 -20.84 2.31
N PHE A 107 4.42 -21.50 2.03
CA PHE A 107 3.19 -20.79 1.68
C PHE A 107 2.03 -21.12 2.62
N GLY A 108 1.45 -20.08 3.21
CA GLY A 108 0.06 -20.07 3.68
C GLY A 108 -0.83 -19.51 2.58
N MET A 109 -1.96 -20.17 2.28
CA MET A 109 -2.90 -19.67 1.26
C MET A 109 -4.30 -19.47 1.83
N VAL A 110 -4.86 -18.29 1.59
CA VAL A 110 -6.24 -17.91 1.93
C VAL A 110 -7.01 -17.70 0.63
N PHE A 111 -8.07 -18.49 0.43
CA PHE A 111 -8.88 -18.47 -0.78
C PHE A 111 -10.14 -17.60 -0.60
N GLN A 112 -10.63 -17.03 -1.70
CA GLN A 112 -11.89 -16.29 -1.78
C GLN A 112 -13.08 -17.03 -1.14
N ASN A 113 -13.29 -18.31 -1.50
CA ASN A 113 -14.42 -19.12 -1.00
C ASN A 113 -14.07 -19.97 0.23
N PHE A 114 -13.21 -19.48 1.14
CA PHE A 114 -12.70 -20.08 2.40
C PHE A 114 -12.00 -21.45 2.29
N ALA A 115 -12.45 -22.31 1.37
CA ALA A 115 -12.01 -23.67 1.10
C ALA A 115 -11.94 -24.52 2.39
N LEU A 116 -12.91 -24.35 3.29
CA LEU A 116 -13.01 -25.15 4.50
C LEU A 116 -13.58 -26.54 4.17
N PHE A 117 -13.08 -27.56 4.82
CA PHE A 117 -13.61 -28.92 4.74
C PHE A 117 -14.87 -29.01 5.61
N PRO A 118 -16.06 -29.22 5.01
CA PRO A 118 -17.33 -29.18 5.74
C PRO A 118 -17.49 -30.35 6.73
N HIS A 119 -16.79 -31.46 6.47
CA HIS A 119 -16.82 -32.67 7.28
C HIS A 119 -15.75 -32.68 8.40
N ARG A 120 -15.04 -31.57 8.61
CA ARG A 120 -14.03 -31.40 9.66
C ARG A 120 -14.45 -30.25 10.57
N THR A 121 -14.14 -30.37 11.86
CA THR A 121 -14.33 -29.26 12.81
C THR A 121 -13.41 -28.09 12.47
N VAL A 122 -13.66 -26.93 13.07
CA VAL A 122 -12.80 -25.74 12.98
C VAL A 122 -11.35 -26.09 13.31
N LEU A 123 -11.10 -26.75 14.44
CA LEU A 123 -9.75 -27.15 14.84
C LEU A 123 -9.09 -28.05 13.79
N ARG A 124 -9.82 -29.05 13.28
CA ARG A 124 -9.31 -29.98 12.26
C ARG A 124 -9.07 -29.34 10.90
N ASN A 125 -9.75 -28.23 10.61
CA ASN A 125 -9.47 -27.41 9.42
C ASN A 125 -8.15 -26.66 9.59
N VAL A 126 -7.91 -26.09 10.77
CA VAL A 126 -6.66 -25.36 11.08
C VAL A 126 -5.47 -26.32 11.18
N GLU A 127 -5.64 -27.49 11.82
CA GLU A 127 -4.59 -28.51 11.95
C GLU A 127 -4.17 -29.15 10.62
N TYR A 128 -4.99 -29.04 9.57
CA TYR A 128 -4.84 -29.83 8.35
C TYR A 128 -3.46 -29.70 7.71
N GLY A 129 -2.91 -28.49 7.62
CA GLY A 129 -1.60 -28.27 7.02
C GLY A 129 -0.47 -28.99 7.79
N LEU A 130 -0.52 -28.92 9.12
CA LEU A 130 0.44 -29.56 10.03
C LEU A 130 0.27 -31.10 10.05
N GLU A 131 -0.97 -31.59 9.95
CA GLU A 131 -1.26 -33.02 9.76
C GLU A 131 -0.59 -33.57 8.50
N ILE A 132 -0.67 -32.83 7.38
CA ILE A 132 -0.05 -33.21 6.11
C ILE A 132 1.48 -33.14 6.16
N GLN A 133 2.06 -32.26 6.98
CA GLN A 133 3.49 -32.24 7.27
C GLN A 133 3.97 -33.38 8.19
N GLY A 134 3.05 -34.12 8.80
CA GLY A 134 3.37 -35.20 9.74
C GLY A 134 3.78 -34.72 11.14
N ILE A 135 3.40 -33.49 11.51
CA ILE A 135 3.63 -32.94 12.86
C ILE A 135 2.81 -33.72 13.89
N ASP A 136 3.38 -33.93 15.08
CA ASP A 136 2.73 -34.66 16.17
C ASP A 136 1.38 -34.04 16.55
N GLN A 137 0.42 -34.90 16.93
CA GLN A 137 -0.95 -34.48 17.24
C GLN A 137 -1.02 -33.41 18.32
N ARG A 138 -0.18 -33.49 19.36
CA ARG A 138 -0.18 -32.50 20.43
C ARG A 138 0.34 -31.16 19.92
N GLN A 139 1.46 -31.17 19.20
CA GLN A 139 2.08 -29.96 18.66
C GLN A 139 1.16 -29.24 17.67
N ARG A 140 0.53 -29.99 16.74
CA ARG A 140 -0.38 -29.37 15.78
C ARG A 140 -1.63 -28.79 16.45
N LYS A 141 -2.14 -29.44 17.51
CA LYS A 141 -3.27 -28.92 18.27
C LYS A 141 -2.89 -27.62 18.98
N ASP A 142 -1.74 -27.59 19.66
CA ASP A 142 -1.28 -26.41 20.38
C ASP A 142 -1.07 -25.21 19.43
N ALA A 143 -0.44 -25.43 18.27
CA ALA A 143 -0.28 -24.40 17.24
C ALA A 143 -1.61 -23.91 16.66
N SER A 144 -2.54 -24.84 16.39
CA SER A 144 -3.85 -24.52 15.83
C SER A 144 -4.74 -23.77 16.81
N MET A 145 -4.71 -24.13 18.10
CA MET A 145 -5.40 -23.42 19.16
C MET A 145 -4.87 -21.98 19.31
N LYS A 146 -3.55 -21.81 19.24
CA LYS A 146 -2.93 -20.47 19.27
C LYS A 146 -3.39 -19.62 18.09
N ALA A 147 -3.41 -20.18 16.88
CA ALA A 147 -3.90 -19.48 15.69
C ALA A 147 -5.39 -19.13 15.79
N LEU A 148 -6.21 -20.02 16.36
CA LEU A 148 -7.63 -19.75 16.61
C LEU A 148 -7.85 -18.66 17.65
N GLU A 149 -7.05 -18.62 18.71
CA GLU A 149 -7.09 -17.56 19.71
C GLU A 149 -6.69 -16.21 19.12
N GLN A 150 -5.65 -16.17 18.28
CA GLN A 150 -5.23 -14.97 17.56
C GLN A 150 -6.37 -14.38 16.72
N VAL A 151 -7.09 -15.21 15.95
CA VAL A 151 -8.21 -14.72 15.14
C VAL A 151 -9.53 -14.55 15.92
N GLY A 152 -9.51 -14.69 17.25
CA GLY A 152 -10.69 -14.50 18.11
C GLY A 152 -11.75 -15.61 18.02
N LEU A 153 -11.37 -16.84 17.65
CA LEU A 153 -12.27 -18.01 17.53
C LEU A 153 -12.11 -19.04 18.66
N LYS A 154 -11.52 -18.64 19.78
CA LYS A 154 -11.48 -19.47 20.99
C LYS A 154 -12.91 -19.84 21.44
N GLY A 155 -13.14 -21.11 21.74
CA GLY A 155 -14.45 -21.68 22.09
C GLY A 155 -15.25 -22.25 20.92
N TRP A 156 -14.79 -22.08 19.67
CA TRP A 156 -15.46 -22.59 18.46
C TRP A 156 -14.76 -23.81 17.83
N GLU A 157 -13.79 -24.39 18.52
CA GLU A 157 -12.83 -25.34 17.96
C GLU A 157 -13.47 -26.66 17.53
N ASP A 158 -14.54 -27.05 18.22
CA ASP A 158 -15.31 -28.26 17.96
C ASP A 158 -16.51 -28.05 17.01
N SER A 159 -16.79 -26.80 16.63
CA SER A 159 -17.87 -26.48 15.68
C SER A 159 -17.53 -26.94 14.26
N LEU A 160 -18.56 -27.17 13.44
CA LEU A 160 -18.46 -27.39 12.01
C LEU A 160 -18.57 -26.06 11.25
N PRO A 161 -17.97 -25.93 10.04
CA PRO A 161 -18.02 -24.70 9.25
C PRO A 161 -19.45 -24.16 8.99
N GLU A 162 -20.42 -25.05 8.79
CA GLU A 162 -21.83 -24.68 8.57
C GLU A 162 -22.50 -24.00 9.77
N GLN A 163 -21.93 -24.15 10.97
CA GLN A 163 -22.41 -23.53 12.21
C GLN A 163 -21.83 -22.13 12.41
N LEU A 164 -20.95 -21.68 11.51
CA LEU A 164 -20.25 -20.40 11.59
C LEU A 164 -20.82 -19.39 10.60
N SER A 165 -20.78 -18.10 10.97
CA SER A 165 -21.01 -17.01 10.03
C SER A 165 -19.90 -16.95 8.97
N GLY A 166 -20.14 -16.29 7.83
CA GLY A 166 -19.13 -16.13 6.78
C GLY A 166 -17.82 -15.49 7.28
N GLY A 167 -17.92 -14.46 8.12
CA GLY A 167 -16.76 -13.84 8.76
C GLY A 167 -15.96 -14.79 9.66
N MET A 168 -16.65 -15.66 10.40
CA MET A 168 -16.00 -16.68 11.22
C MET A 168 -15.34 -17.75 10.36
N GLN A 169 -16.00 -18.23 9.29
CA GLN A 169 -15.39 -19.19 8.35
C GLN A 169 -14.11 -18.62 7.73
N GLN A 170 -14.10 -17.32 7.45
CA GLN A 170 -12.91 -16.65 6.96
C GLN A 170 -11.77 -16.60 7.98
N ARG A 171 -12.09 -16.28 9.24
CA ARG A 171 -11.12 -16.33 10.36
C ARG A 171 -10.54 -17.73 10.51
N VAL A 172 -11.31 -18.80 10.30
CA VAL A 172 -10.77 -20.18 10.25
C VAL A 172 -9.80 -20.36 9.09
N GLY A 173 -10.12 -19.83 7.90
CA GLY A 173 -9.22 -19.86 6.74
C GLY A 173 -7.89 -19.14 6.99
N LEU A 174 -7.94 -17.98 7.66
CA LEU A 174 -6.76 -17.22 8.08
C LEU A 174 -5.96 -17.99 9.15
N ALA A 175 -6.64 -18.49 10.19
CA ALA A 175 -6.00 -19.30 11.23
C ALA A 175 -5.29 -20.53 10.66
N ARG A 176 -5.86 -21.19 9.64
CA ARG A 176 -5.21 -22.30 8.93
C ARG A 176 -3.91 -21.90 8.25
N ALA A 177 -3.87 -20.71 7.65
CA ALA A 177 -2.64 -20.18 7.04
C ALA A 177 -1.61 -19.79 8.11
N LEU A 178 -2.05 -19.20 9.23
CA LEU A 178 -1.18 -18.79 10.35
C LEU A 178 -0.59 -19.98 11.10
N ALA A 179 -1.37 -21.05 11.32
CA ALA A 179 -0.93 -22.23 12.06
C ALA A 179 0.24 -22.96 11.38
N LEU A 180 0.39 -22.81 10.06
CA LEU A 180 1.52 -23.35 9.31
C LEU A 180 2.85 -22.64 9.58
N ASP A 181 2.82 -21.44 10.16
CA ASP A 181 3.98 -20.58 10.39
C ASP A 181 4.84 -20.34 9.13
N ALA A 182 4.21 -20.42 7.95
CA ALA A 182 4.86 -20.15 6.67
C ALA A 182 5.37 -18.71 6.59
N ASP A 183 6.45 -18.46 5.86
CA ASP A 183 7.05 -17.13 5.72
C ASP A 183 6.33 -16.24 4.70
N ILE A 184 5.52 -16.82 3.81
CA ILE A 184 4.73 -16.10 2.81
C ILE A 184 3.25 -16.45 2.94
N MET A 185 2.40 -15.42 2.97
CA MET A 185 0.95 -15.56 2.87
C MET A 185 0.44 -15.07 1.51
N LEU A 186 -0.30 -15.93 0.83
CA LEU A 186 -0.94 -15.65 -0.44
C LEU A 186 -2.46 -15.54 -0.22
N MET A 187 -3.02 -14.36 -0.44
CA MET A 187 -4.43 -14.08 -0.18
C MET A 187 -5.15 -13.70 -1.47
N ASP A 188 -6.10 -14.52 -1.92
CA ASP A 188 -6.82 -14.34 -3.19
C ASP A 188 -8.23 -13.82 -2.93
N GLU A 189 -8.44 -12.50 -3.06
CA GLU A 189 -9.71 -11.79 -2.80
C GLU A 189 -10.35 -12.18 -1.47
N ALA A 190 -9.51 -12.35 -0.44
CA ALA A 190 -9.93 -12.93 0.82
C ALA A 190 -11.15 -12.19 1.38
N PHE A 191 -11.12 -10.85 1.50
CA PHE A 191 -12.17 -10.09 2.18
C PHE A 191 -13.37 -9.69 1.30
N SER A 192 -13.35 -10.06 0.00
CA SER A 192 -14.35 -9.63 -0.98
C SER A 192 -15.78 -10.05 -0.65
N ALA A 193 -15.97 -11.22 -0.04
CA ALA A 193 -17.28 -11.77 0.29
C ALA A 193 -17.85 -11.26 1.63
N LEU A 194 -17.13 -10.38 2.34
CA LEU A 194 -17.51 -9.92 3.67
C LEU A 194 -18.30 -8.61 3.63
N ASP A 195 -19.24 -8.49 4.58
CA ASP A 195 -19.91 -7.23 4.91
C ASP A 195 -18.89 -6.15 5.34
N PRO A 196 -19.17 -4.85 5.08
CA PRO A 196 -18.19 -3.78 5.30
C PRO A 196 -17.62 -3.68 6.72
N LEU A 197 -18.42 -3.97 7.75
CA LEU A 197 -17.95 -3.92 9.14
C LEU A 197 -16.96 -5.05 9.42
N ILE A 198 -17.34 -6.28 9.10
CA ILE A 198 -16.49 -7.47 9.30
C ILE A 198 -15.21 -7.36 8.47
N ARG A 199 -15.32 -6.85 7.24
CA ARG A 199 -14.16 -6.56 6.39
C ARG A 199 -13.15 -5.66 7.09
N ARG A 200 -13.60 -4.55 7.68
CA ARG A 200 -12.71 -3.62 8.40
C ARG A 200 -12.03 -4.29 9.59
N ASP A 201 -12.80 -5.01 10.40
CA ASP A 201 -12.25 -5.73 11.55
C ASP A 201 -11.19 -6.76 11.12
N MET A 202 -11.42 -7.47 10.02
CA MET A 202 -10.47 -8.45 9.48
C MET A 202 -9.20 -7.81 8.91
N GLN A 203 -9.32 -6.62 8.32
CA GLN A 203 -8.19 -5.84 7.84
C GLN A 203 -7.33 -5.34 9.00
N ASP A 204 -7.96 -4.83 10.06
CA ASP A 204 -7.26 -4.37 11.27
C ASP A 204 -6.53 -5.54 11.94
N GLU A 205 -7.18 -6.70 12.05
CA GLU A 205 -6.56 -7.94 12.54
C GLU A 205 -5.36 -8.36 11.68
N LEU A 206 -5.47 -8.27 10.35
CA LEU A 206 -4.35 -8.60 9.46
C LEU A 206 -3.15 -7.67 9.68
N LEU A 207 -3.39 -6.37 9.88
CA LEU A 207 -2.35 -5.39 10.18
C LEU A 207 -1.70 -5.65 11.55
N GLU A 208 -2.49 -5.97 12.57
CA GLU A 208 -1.97 -6.33 13.90
C GLU A 208 -1.12 -7.60 13.83
N LEU A 209 -1.58 -8.63 13.10
CA LEU A 209 -0.82 -9.85 12.86
C LEU A 209 0.48 -9.59 12.11
N GLN A 210 0.43 -8.72 11.09
CA GLN A 210 1.61 -8.37 10.32
C GLN A 210 2.66 -7.67 11.19
N ASN A 211 2.24 -6.72 12.02
CA ASN A 211 3.14 -6.02 12.95
C ASN A 211 3.77 -6.95 13.99
N ALA A 212 3.12 -8.07 14.31
CA ALA A 212 3.62 -9.02 15.30
C ALA A 212 4.56 -10.10 14.72
N VAL A 213 4.38 -10.47 13.45
CA VAL A 213 5.01 -11.67 12.86
C VAL A 213 5.88 -11.35 11.62
N GLU A 214 5.74 -10.16 11.02
CA GLU A 214 6.52 -9.68 9.87
C GLU A 214 6.56 -10.68 8.69
N LYS A 215 5.41 -11.32 8.38
CA LYS A 215 5.30 -12.26 7.27
C LYS A 215 5.30 -11.52 5.93
N THR A 216 5.70 -12.14 4.84
CA THR A 216 5.55 -11.51 3.51
C THR A 216 4.16 -11.80 2.97
N ILE A 217 3.38 -10.78 2.60
CA ILE A 217 1.98 -10.96 2.17
C ILE A 217 1.82 -10.53 0.71
N VAL A 218 1.27 -11.41 -0.13
CA VAL A 218 0.76 -11.06 -1.45
C VAL A 218 -0.76 -11.09 -1.40
N PHE A 219 -1.37 -9.91 -1.41
CA PHE A 219 -2.79 -9.71 -1.22
C PHE A 219 -3.46 -9.31 -2.53
N ILE A 220 -4.43 -10.08 -3.01
CA ILE A 220 -5.21 -9.72 -4.20
C ILE A 220 -6.49 -9.02 -3.77
N SER A 221 -6.73 -7.84 -4.35
CA SER A 221 -8.00 -7.15 -4.22
C SER A 221 -8.45 -6.51 -5.54
N HIS A 222 -9.74 -6.17 -5.60
CA HIS A 222 -10.29 -5.26 -6.60
C HIS A 222 -10.71 -3.91 -5.98
N ASP A 223 -10.60 -3.77 -4.67
CA ASP A 223 -11.01 -2.60 -3.90
C ASP A 223 -9.77 -1.78 -3.51
N LEU A 224 -9.76 -0.51 -3.94
CA LEU A 224 -8.63 0.38 -3.80
C LEU A 224 -8.46 0.86 -2.35
N ASP A 225 -9.56 1.00 -1.60
CA ASP A 225 -9.49 1.36 -0.18
C ASP A 225 -8.79 0.27 0.63
N GLU A 226 -8.97 -1.01 0.26
CA GLU A 226 -8.22 -2.11 0.88
C GLU A 226 -6.73 -2.03 0.58
N ALA A 227 -6.39 -1.73 -0.68
CA ALA A 227 -5.01 -1.64 -1.10
C ALA A 227 -4.27 -0.48 -0.44
N ILE A 228 -4.95 0.65 -0.28
CA ILE A 228 -4.43 1.82 0.42
C ILE A 228 -4.27 1.53 1.92
N LYS A 229 -5.22 0.82 2.52
CA LYS A 229 -5.19 0.53 3.97
C LYS A 229 -4.13 -0.52 4.33
N LEU A 230 -3.98 -1.56 3.50
CA LEU A 230 -3.14 -2.71 3.82
C LEU A 230 -1.77 -2.69 3.15
N GLY A 231 -1.67 -2.13 1.95
CA GLY A 231 -0.52 -2.33 1.08
C GLY A 231 0.59 -1.34 1.33
N ASP A 232 1.80 -1.86 1.55
CA ASP A 232 3.03 -1.06 1.46
C ASP A 232 3.30 -0.64 0.01
N ARG A 233 2.95 -1.53 -0.93
CA ARG A 233 3.10 -1.33 -2.36
C ARG A 233 1.94 -1.95 -3.12
N ILE A 234 1.55 -1.31 -4.21
CA ILE A 234 0.44 -1.71 -5.07
C ILE A 234 0.98 -2.04 -6.47
N VAL A 235 0.59 -3.20 -6.98
CA VAL A 235 0.79 -3.62 -8.38
C VAL A 235 -0.57 -3.65 -9.05
N LEU A 236 -0.83 -2.68 -9.93
CA LEU A 236 -2.07 -2.60 -10.69
C LEU A 236 -1.94 -3.39 -12.00
N MET A 237 -2.86 -4.32 -12.22
CA MET A 237 -2.91 -5.19 -13.39
C MET A 237 -4.13 -4.91 -14.27
N LYS A 238 -3.91 -4.98 -15.58
CA LYS A 238 -4.97 -4.95 -16.60
C LYS A 238 -4.63 -5.94 -17.71
N ASP A 239 -5.61 -6.73 -18.15
CA ASP A 239 -5.46 -7.63 -19.30
C ASP A 239 -4.25 -8.60 -19.25
N GLY A 240 -3.80 -8.96 -18.04
CA GLY A 240 -2.67 -9.86 -17.81
C GLY A 240 -1.30 -9.17 -17.74
N ILE A 241 -1.23 -7.85 -17.91
CA ILE A 241 -0.01 -7.04 -17.79
C ILE A 241 -0.05 -6.18 -16.53
N ILE A 242 1.13 -5.80 -16.02
CA ILE A 242 1.26 -4.73 -15.03
C ILE A 242 1.13 -3.39 -15.77
N VAL A 243 0.22 -2.54 -15.30
CA VAL A 243 0.04 -1.19 -15.85
C VAL A 243 0.77 -0.12 -15.03
N GLN A 244 0.90 -0.34 -13.72
CA GLN A 244 1.65 0.53 -12.83
C GLN A 244 1.98 -0.22 -11.54
N GLU A 245 3.12 0.11 -10.95
CA GLU A 245 3.55 -0.33 -9.63
C GLU A 245 4.05 0.88 -8.85
N GLY A 246 3.75 0.94 -7.56
CA GLY A 246 4.21 2.01 -6.68
C GLY A 246 3.50 2.01 -5.33
N THR A 247 3.85 2.97 -4.48
CA THR A 247 3.11 3.24 -3.23
C THR A 247 1.71 3.77 -3.54
N ALA A 248 0.80 3.68 -2.56
CA ALA A 248 -0.53 4.29 -2.69
C ALA A 248 -0.44 5.77 -3.11
N GLU A 249 0.48 6.53 -2.52
CA GLU A 249 0.70 7.94 -2.88
C GLU A 249 1.11 8.12 -4.35
N GLU A 250 2.05 7.32 -4.85
CA GLU A 250 2.53 7.40 -6.24
C GLU A 250 1.45 7.03 -7.26
N ILE A 251 0.67 5.98 -6.99
CA ILE A 251 -0.44 5.55 -7.86
C ILE A 251 -1.48 6.67 -8.01
N LEU A 252 -1.77 7.38 -6.91
CA LEU A 252 -2.81 8.41 -6.88
C LEU A 252 -2.34 9.76 -7.42
N THR A 253 -1.10 10.15 -7.11
CA THR A 253 -0.55 11.47 -7.51
C THR A 253 0.01 11.48 -8.93
N ASN A 254 0.50 10.33 -9.42
CA ASN A 254 1.10 10.20 -10.73
C ASN A 254 0.60 8.94 -11.45
N PRO A 255 -0.69 8.89 -11.84
CA PRO A 255 -1.24 7.76 -12.58
C PRO A 255 -0.56 7.63 -13.95
N ALA A 256 -0.08 6.44 -14.28
CA ALA A 256 0.73 6.17 -15.46
C ALA A 256 -0.06 6.28 -16.78
N ASN A 257 -1.38 6.09 -16.73
CA ASN A 257 -2.26 6.19 -17.90
C ASN A 257 -3.72 6.47 -17.50
N GLU A 258 -4.58 6.71 -18.49
CA GLU A 258 -6.00 7.01 -18.29
C GLU A 258 -6.76 5.91 -17.53
N TYR A 259 -6.39 4.64 -17.71
CA TYR A 259 -7.01 3.55 -16.97
C TYR A 259 -6.71 3.64 -15.47
N VAL A 260 -5.45 3.94 -15.10
CA VAL A 260 -5.09 4.15 -13.69
C VAL A 260 -5.81 5.39 -13.14
N ALA A 261 -5.84 6.49 -13.89
CA ALA A 261 -6.51 7.71 -13.47
C ALA A 261 -8.01 7.51 -13.18
N LYS A 262 -8.71 6.71 -14.01
CA LYS A 262 -10.12 6.34 -13.77
C LYS A 262 -10.28 5.42 -12.56
N PHE A 263 -9.30 4.55 -12.30
CA PHE A 263 -9.36 3.61 -11.20
C PHE A 263 -9.24 4.29 -9.83
N VAL A 264 -8.60 5.46 -9.78
CA VAL A 264 -8.34 6.21 -8.54
C VAL A 264 -9.31 7.39 -8.30
N GLU A 265 -10.29 7.58 -9.18
CA GLU A 265 -11.11 8.80 -9.26
C GLU A 265 -11.90 9.11 -7.97
N ASP A 266 -12.40 8.07 -7.29
CA ASP A 266 -13.29 8.19 -6.12
C ASP A 266 -12.55 8.10 -4.77
N VAL A 267 -11.21 8.13 -4.76
CA VAL A 267 -10.43 7.98 -3.53
C VAL A 267 -10.29 9.29 -2.77
N ASP A 268 -10.51 9.23 -1.44
CA ASP A 268 -10.25 10.35 -0.54
C ASP A 268 -8.75 10.53 -0.28
N MET A 269 -8.14 11.36 -1.11
CA MET A 269 -6.72 11.72 -1.07
C MET A 269 -6.25 12.34 0.24
N SER A 270 -7.15 12.96 1.01
CA SER A 270 -6.78 13.70 2.22
C SER A 270 -6.17 12.80 3.30
N LYS A 271 -6.51 11.50 3.27
CA LYS A 271 -6.01 10.51 4.23
C LYS A 271 -4.66 9.92 3.85
N ILE A 272 -4.22 10.12 2.62
CA ILE A 272 -3.10 9.40 2.01
C ILE A 272 -1.93 10.35 1.78
N LEU A 273 -2.21 11.59 1.38
CA LEU A 273 -1.20 12.61 1.22
C LEU A 273 -0.55 12.95 2.57
N SER A 274 0.78 12.98 2.59
CA SER A 274 1.58 13.38 3.73
C SER A 274 1.90 14.88 3.72
N ALA A 275 2.36 15.41 4.86
CA ALA A 275 2.85 16.79 4.95
C ALA A 275 4.03 17.04 4.01
N GLU A 276 4.89 16.03 3.79
CA GLU A 276 6.02 16.08 2.87
C GLU A 276 5.58 16.20 1.40
N SER A 277 4.49 15.56 1.00
CA SER A 277 4.03 15.60 -0.39
C SER A 277 3.33 16.92 -0.74
N VAL A 278 2.66 17.54 0.22
CA VAL A 278 1.93 18.79 0.01
C VAL A 278 2.74 20.06 0.35
N MET A 279 3.88 19.92 1.02
CA MET A 279 4.70 21.08 1.40
C MET A 279 5.41 21.71 0.21
N LYS A 280 5.66 23.01 0.32
CA LYS A 280 6.61 23.71 -0.53
C LYS A 280 7.95 23.83 0.18
N LYS A 281 9.04 23.70 -0.58
CA LYS A 281 10.37 24.06 -0.07
C LYS A 281 10.33 25.52 0.39
N SER A 282 10.88 25.80 1.58
CA SER A 282 10.99 27.17 2.05
C SER A 282 12.06 27.89 1.23
N GLU A 283 11.62 28.73 0.28
CA GLU A 283 12.54 29.46 -0.61
C GLU A 283 13.35 30.54 0.12
N THR A 284 12.94 30.94 1.33
CA THR A 284 13.58 32.04 2.06
C THR A 284 13.48 31.85 3.57
N ILE A 285 14.65 31.84 4.22
CA ILE A 285 14.84 31.73 5.67
C ILE A 285 15.77 32.85 6.18
N ALA A 286 15.66 33.17 7.46
CA ALA A 286 16.60 34.03 8.18
C ALA A 286 17.29 33.30 9.33
N TYR A 287 18.47 33.77 9.71
CA TYR A 287 19.31 33.17 10.74
C TYR A 287 19.35 34.06 11.97
N TYR A 288 19.03 33.49 13.13
CA TYR A 288 18.94 34.21 14.41
C TYR A 288 20.23 34.97 14.75
N SER A 289 21.39 34.37 14.47
CA SER A 289 22.69 34.92 14.87
C SER A 289 23.26 35.97 13.91
N THR A 290 22.77 36.06 12.68
CA THR A 290 23.40 36.90 11.62
C THR A 290 22.44 37.87 10.95
N ASP A 291 21.13 37.60 10.96
CA ASP A 291 20.12 38.50 10.41
C ASP A 291 19.49 39.35 11.51
N GLY A 292 19.46 40.67 11.31
CA GLY A 292 18.63 41.59 12.10
C GLY A 292 17.30 41.94 11.39
N PRO A 293 16.46 42.79 12.00
CA PRO A 293 15.13 43.14 11.46
C PRO A 293 15.17 43.65 10.00
N LYS A 294 16.15 44.49 9.64
CA LYS A 294 16.33 44.99 8.26
C LYS A 294 16.60 43.87 7.25
N ALA A 295 17.44 42.89 7.63
CA ALA A 295 17.79 41.78 6.75
C ALA A 295 16.60 40.84 6.54
N ALA A 296 15.87 40.52 7.61
CA ALA A 296 14.64 39.73 7.56
C ALA A 296 13.59 40.41 6.68
N LEU A 297 13.33 41.71 6.86
CA LEU A 297 12.36 42.46 6.05
C LEU A 297 12.75 42.54 4.57
N ARG A 298 14.05 42.72 4.27
CA ARG A 298 14.55 42.69 2.89
C ARG A 298 14.36 41.33 2.23
N LYS A 299 14.64 40.24 2.95
CA LYS A 299 14.41 38.86 2.48
C LYS A 299 12.92 38.62 2.20
N MET A 300 12.06 39.01 3.14
CA MET A 300 10.60 38.95 2.99
C MET A 300 10.12 39.71 1.74
N LYS A 301 10.58 40.95 1.55
CA LYS A 301 10.25 41.77 0.37
C LYS A 301 10.70 41.12 -0.94
N LYS A 302 11.92 40.56 -0.99
CA LYS A 302 12.45 39.90 -2.20
C LYS A 302 11.64 38.65 -2.57
N ALA A 303 11.20 37.89 -1.58
CA ALA A 303 10.41 36.67 -1.77
C ALA A 303 8.90 36.92 -1.89
N GLY A 304 8.43 38.16 -1.72
CA GLY A 304 7.01 38.49 -1.78
C GLY A 304 6.18 37.89 -0.63
N ILE A 305 6.79 37.66 0.54
CA ILE A 305 6.15 37.03 1.70
C ILE A 305 6.06 38.00 2.88
N SER A 306 5.09 37.81 3.77
CA SER A 306 4.90 38.64 4.98
C SER A 306 5.42 38.01 6.26
N LYS A 307 5.94 36.77 6.20
CA LYS A 307 6.46 36.02 7.34
C LYS A 307 7.68 35.21 6.91
N ILE A 308 8.65 35.07 7.80
CA ILE A 308 9.90 34.34 7.54
C ILE A 308 10.30 33.49 8.74
N PHE A 309 10.65 32.23 8.49
CA PHE A 309 11.16 31.32 9.52
C PHE A 309 12.60 31.67 9.91
N ILE A 310 12.88 31.54 11.21
CA ILE A 310 14.17 31.83 11.80
C ILE A 310 14.85 30.54 12.25
N LEU A 311 16.08 30.34 11.78
CA LEU A 311 16.93 29.21 12.19
C LEU A 311 18.04 29.65 13.13
N LYS A 312 18.34 28.82 14.12
CA LYS A 312 19.53 28.88 14.97
C LYS A 312 20.23 27.53 14.93
N ASP A 313 21.51 27.49 14.61
CA ASP A 313 22.29 26.23 14.47
C ASP A 313 21.64 25.19 13.54
N LYS A 314 21.07 25.66 12.42
CA LYS A 314 20.29 24.87 11.44
C LYS A 314 18.98 24.26 11.99
N LYS A 315 18.56 24.64 13.20
CA LYS A 315 17.28 24.23 13.79
C LYS A 315 16.26 25.35 13.72
N LEU A 316 15.03 24.99 13.45
CA LEU A 316 13.92 25.93 13.46
C LEU A 316 13.67 26.44 14.89
N THR A 317 13.66 27.76 15.06
CA THR A 317 13.59 28.42 16.38
C THR A 317 12.36 29.32 16.51
N GLY A 318 11.85 29.88 15.41
CA GLY A 318 10.64 30.70 15.45
C GLY A 318 10.31 31.32 14.10
N ILE A 319 9.42 32.30 14.11
CA ILE A 319 8.98 33.06 12.94
C ILE A 319 8.96 34.55 13.25
N VAL A 320 9.23 35.38 12.24
CA VAL A 320 9.13 36.84 12.30
C VAL A 320 8.19 37.33 11.21
N THR A 321 7.35 38.31 11.53
CA THR A 321 6.45 38.95 10.55
C THR A 321 7.03 40.25 10.00
N ALA A 322 6.56 40.66 8.82
CA ALA A 322 6.96 41.92 8.20
C ALA A 322 6.59 43.13 9.07
N GLU A 323 5.44 43.10 9.74
CA GLU A 323 5.01 44.15 10.67
C GLU A 323 5.94 44.21 11.89
N GLY A 324 6.27 43.06 12.49
CA GLY A 324 7.19 42.99 13.62
C GLY A 324 8.58 43.50 13.25
N ALA A 325 9.10 43.08 12.08
CA ALA A 325 10.39 43.56 11.58
C ALA A 325 10.39 45.08 11.32
N ALA A 326 9.31 45.64 10.76
CA ALA A 326 9.19 47.08 10.52
C ALA A 326 9.15 47.88 11.84
N ALA A 327 8.39 47.41 12.84
CA ALA A 327 8.31 48.04 14.15
C ALA A 327 9.67 48.04 14.87
N ALA A 328 10.38 46.91 14.86
CA ALA A 328 11.72 46.78 15.43
C ALA A 328 12.74 47.75 14.78
N ILE A 329 12.65 47.94 13.46
CA ILE A 329 13.51 48.91 12.75
C ILE A 329 13.25 50.34 13.24
N GLN A 330 11.99 50.72 13.49
CA GLN A 330 11.64 52.05 14.01
C GLN A 330 12.11 52.25 15.45
N GLN A 331 12.11 51.18 16.26
CA GLN A 331 12.59 51.19 17.64
C GLN A 331 14.12 51.16 17.76
N GLY A 332 14.84 50.93 16.66
CA GLY A 332 16.29 50.87 16.63
C GLY A 332 16.88 49.50 16.99
N ASP A 333 16.05 48.46 17.04
CA ASP A 333 16.46 47.11 17.38
C ASP A 333 17.42 46.53 16.34
N ARG A 334 18.48 45.87 16.83
CA ARG A 334 19.50 45.23 15.99
C ARG A 334 19.33 43.72 15.88
N THR A 335 18.62 43.10 16.83
CA THR A 335 18.40 41.65 16.90
C THR A 335 16.93 41.33 16.62
N LEU A 336 16.64 40.04 16.39
CA LEU A 336 15.27 39.55 16.18
C LEU A 336 14.58 39.14 17.48
N GLU A 337 15.26 39.26 18.63
CA GLU A 337 14.84 38.66 19.91
C GLU A 337 13.46 39.14 20.37
N ASN A 338 13.20 40.44 20.30
CA ASN A 338 11.94 41.05 20.74
C ASN A 338 10.75 40.76 19.81
N ILE A 339 11.02 40.29 18.58
CA ILE A 339 10.01 40.09 17.53
C ILE A 339 9.91 38.63 17.08
N LEU A 340 10.64 37.72 17.74
CA LEU A 340 10.63 36.30 17.44
C LEU A 340 9.42 35.64 18.10
N ASP A 341 8.49 35.13 17.30
CA ASP A 341 7.41 34.28 17.78
C ASP A 341 7.87 32.82 17.77
N THR A 342 7.99 32.23 18.95
CA THR A 342 8.40 30.83 19.13
C THR A 342 7.21 29.87 19.11
N ARG A 343 5.97 30.36 19.08
CA ARG A 343 4.74 29.54 19.01
C ARG A 343 4.45 29.13 17.57
N ILE A 344 5.42 28.45 16.97
CA ILE A 344 5.31 27.87 15.64
C ILE A 344 4.79 26.44 15.77
N GLN A 345 3.78 26.11 14.96
CA GLN A 345 3.36 24.72 14.83
C GLN A 345 4.35 23.98 13.93
N CYS A 346 5.01 22.99 14.51
CA CYS A 346 5.91 22.09 13.82
C CYS A 346 5.20 20.76 13.64
N ILE A 347 5.24 20.23 12.42
CA ILE A 347 4.64 18.95 12.05
C ILE A 347 5.70 18.05 11.44
N SER A 348 5.48 16.74 11.54
CA SER A 348 6.37 15.73 10.98
C SER A 348 6.07 15.54 9.48
N PRO A 349 7.06 15.20 8.63
CA PRO A 349 6.84 14.97 7.19
C PRO A 349 5.75 13.93 6.87
N ASP A 350 5.57 12.93 7.73
CA ASP A 350 4.58 11.85 7.62
C ASP A 350 3.17 12.24 8.12
N THR A 351 2.96 13.45 8.63
CA THR A 351 1.64 13.88 9.14
C THR A 351 0.60 13.87 8.01
N PRO A 352 -0.56 13.18 8.15
CA PRO A 352 -1.59 13.12 7.12
C PRO A 352 -2.19 14.49 6.78
N ALA A 353 -2.51 14.71 5.51
CA ALA A 353 -3.05 15.97 5.01
C ALA A 353 -4.39 16.35 5.66
N ALA A 354 -5.22 15.36 6.01
CA ALA A 354 -6.48 15.55 6.74
C ALA A 354 -6.27 16.25 8.10
N ASP A 355 -5.18 15.93 8.80
CA ASP A 355 -4.86 16.48 10.12
C ASP A 355 -4.29 17.90 10.03
N LEU A 356 -3.83 18.31 8.85
CA LEU A 356 -3.27 19.65 8.62
C LEU A 356 -4.35 20.73 8.61
N PHE A 357 -5.59 20.40 8.28
CA PHE A 357 -6.68 21.37 8.18
C PHE A 357 -7.01 22.03 9.52
N PRO A 358 -7.31 21.28 10.61
CA PRO A 358 -7.52 21.87 11.93
C PRO A 358 -6.35 22.73 12.39
N LEU A 359 -5.12 22.29 12.09
CA LEU A 359 -3.88 22.98 12.44
C LEU A 359 -3.75 24.31 11.67
N LEU A 360 -4.00 24.33 10.36
CA LEU A 360 -3.95 25.54 9.53
C LEU A 360 -5.07 26.54 9.84
N VAL A 361 -6.23 26.07 10.31
CA VAL A 361 -7.34 26.94 10.72
C VAL A 361 -7.04 27.61 12.04
N SER A 362 -6.48 26.87 13.01
CA SER A 362 -6.14 27.38 14.34
C SER A 362 -4.83 28.17 14.38
N SER A 363 -3.93 27.93 13.44
CA SER A 363 -2.62 28.59 13.40
C SER A 363 -2.66 29.99 12.81
N LYS A 364 -1.99 30.92 13.49
CA LYS A 364 -1.73 32.28 12.97
C LYS A 364 -0.64 32.28 11.89
N HIS A 365 0.13 31.20 11.77
CA HIS A 365 1.32 31.09 10.93
C HIS A 365 1.25 29.87 10.00
N PRO A 366 1.98 29.86 8.88
CA PRO A 366 2.19 28.62 8.11
C PRO A 366 2.72 27.49 8.99
N LEU A 367 2.37 26.25 8.67
CA LEU A 367 2.92 25.09 9.38
C LEU A 367 4.33 24.81 8.88
N ALA A 368 5.24 24.55 9.81
CA ALA A 368 6.61 24.17 9.49
C ALA A 368 6.75 22.65 9.50
N VAL A 369 7.14 22.07 8.37
CA VAL A 369 7.48 20.64 8.30
C VAL A 369 8.93 20.48 8.74
N VAL A 370 9.16 19.70 9.79
CA VAL A 370 10.50 19.48 10.36
C VAL A 370 10.78 18.00 10.55
N ASN A 371 12.05 17.62 10.43
CA ASN A 371 12.48 16.28 10.85
C ASN A 371 12.74 16.19 12.37
N ASP A 372 13.08 15.01 12.85
CA ASP A 372 13.40 14.72 14.28
C ASP A 372 14.49 15.63 14.86
N ARG A 373 15.38 16.14 14.01
CA ARG A 373 16.47 17.05 14.40
C ARG A 373 16.02 18.51 14.43
N LYS A 374 14.73 18.80 14.29
CA LYS A 374 14.11 20.13 14.15
C LYS A 374 14.65 20.94 12.96
N ARG A 375 15.08 20.27 11.89
CA ARG A 375 15.47 20.95 10.66
C ARG A 375 14.23 21.19 9.81
N LEU A 376 14.07 22.43 9.34
CA LEU A 376 12.98 22.79 8.43
C LEU A 376 13.19 22.10 7.07
N LEU A 377 12.23 21.27 6.69
CA LEU A 377 12.16 20.58 5.39
C LEU A 377 11.33 21.41 4.39
N GLY A 378 10.22 21.97 4.86
CA GLY A 378 9.33 22.77 4.05
C GLY A 378 8.26 23.50 4.85
N VAL A 379 7.34 24.13 4.13
CA VAL A 379 6.25 24.94 4.68
C VAL A 379 4.93 24.55 4.02
N ILE A 380 3.89 24.48 4.83
CA ILE A 380 2.52 24.28 4.37
C ILE A 380 1.73 25.56 4.62
N ILE A 381 1.12 26.06 3.55
CA ILE A 381 0.17 27.19 3.59
C ILE A 381 -1.19 26.70 3.10
N LYS A 382 -2.26 27.43 3.44
CA LYS A 382 -3.62 27.06 3.02
C LYS A 382 -3.73 26.81 1.52
N GLY A 383 -3.07 27.64 0.71
CA GLY A 383 -3.06 27.50 -0.75
C GLY A 383 -2.38 26.23 -1.25
N THR A 384 -1.35 25.72 -0.58
CA THR A 384 -0.66 24.49 -1.03
C THR A 384 -1.48 23.26 -0.72
N LEU A 385 -2.08 23.20 0.46
CA LEU A 385 -2.98 22.11 0.83
C LEU A 385 -4.22 22.08 -0.07
N LEU A 386 -4.85 23.24 -0.30
CA LEU A 386 -6.00 23.34 -1.21
C LEU A 386 -5.65 22.99 -2.65
N ALA A 387 -4.48 23.42 -3.14
CA ALA A 387 -4.03 23.08 -4.49
C ALA A 387 -3.78 21.57 -4.62
N ALA A 388 -3.12 20.95 -3.64
CA ALA A 388 -2.87 19.51 -3.65
C ALA A 388 -4.19 18.70 -3.72
N LEU A 389 -5.20 19.12 -2.96
CA LEU A 389 -6.51 18.47 -2.95
C LEU A 389 -7.35 18.79 -4.20
N ALA A 390 -7.21 19.99 -4.75
CA ALA A 390 -7.92 20.38 -5.96
C ALA A 390 -7.30 19.78 -7.23
N ASP A 391 -5.98 19.62 -7.30
CA ASP A 391 -5.32 18.96 -8.42
C ASP A 391 -5.66 17.46 -8.47
N SER A 392 -5.88 16.83 -7.31
CA SER A 392 -6.54 15.52 -7.27
C SER A 392 -7.99 15.55 -7.79
N SER A 393 -8.74 16.62 -7.55
CA SER A 393 -10.10 16.79 -8.10
C SER A 393 -10.13 17.17 -9.59
N LYS A 394 -9.08 17.75 -10.16
CA LYS A 394 -9.04 18.14 -11.58
C LYS A 394 -8.78 16.99 -12.55
N GLY A 395 -8.25 15.88 -12.06
CA GLY A 395 -8.34 14.59 -12.78
C GLY A 395 -9.80 14.18 -13.04
N VAL A 396 -10.70 14.54 -12.12
CA VAL A 396 -12.15 14.25 -12.13
C VAL A 396 -12.93 15.18 -13.06
N GLU A 397 -12.67 16.50 -13.05
CA GLU A 397 -13.47 17.47 -13.83
C GLU A 397 -13.18 17.49 -15.34
N LYS A 398 -11.95 17.18 -15.78
CA LYS A 398 -11.60 17.18 -17.22
C LYS A 398 -12.37 16.14 -18.04
N ASN A 399 -12.95 15.12 -17.39
CA ASN A 399 -13.65 14.03 -18.04
C ASN A 399 -15.18 14.20 -18.08
N ARG A 400 -15.80 14.93 -17.14
CA ARG A 400 -17.23 15.27 -17.24
C ARG A 400 -17.57 16.12 -18.46
N GLY A 401 -16.61 16.90 -18.97
CA GLY A 401 -16.79 17.71 -20.19
C GLY A 401 -16.71 16.93 -21.50
N LYS A 402 -16.27 15.66 -21.50
CA LYS A 402 -16.16 14.83 -22.72
C LYS A 402 -17.31 13.83 -22.92
N GLU A 403 -18.11 13.57 -21.88
CA GLU A 403 -19.34 12.76 -22.02
C GLU A 403 -20.58 13.61 -22.39
N ALA A 404 -20.43 14.93 -22.47
CA ALA A 404 -21.49 15.86 -22.88
C ALA A 404 -21.28 16.47 -24.27
N ALA A 405 -20.39 15.89 -25.10
CA ALA A 405 -20.08 16.37 -26.45
C ALA A 405 -20.22 15.29 -27.51
#